data_AF-A0A7I7R129-F1
#
_entry.id   AF-A0A7I7R129-F1
#
_cell.length_a   1.000
_cell.length_b   1.000
_cell.length_c   1.000
_cell.angle_alpha   90.00
_cell.angle_beta   90.00
_cell.angle_gamma   90.00
#
_symmetry.space_group_name_H-M   'P 1'
#
loop_
_entity.id
_entity.type
_entity.pdbx_description
1 polymer ?
#
loop_
_entity_poly.entity_id
_entity_poly.type
_entity_poly.pdbx_seq_one_letter_code
_entity_poly.pdbx_strand_id
1 'polypeptide(L)' 'MGNPKSMSTAKKARNTAERLAGQAKQKIGRATGDSRLRNEGRVDEAKARVKMSGERLKDAFKGR' A
#
# COMPACT_ATOMS: atom_id res chain seq x y z
N MET A 1 -3.56 34.58 -19.13
CA MET A 1 -2.98 33.54 -20.00
C MET A 1 -1.55 33.25 -19.56
N GLY A 2 -1.26 32.04 -19.06
CA GLY A 2 0.11 31.63 -18.70
C GLY A 2 0.71 30.74 -19.78
N ASN A 3 1.94 31.03 -20.22
CA ASN A 3 2.65 30.36 -21.32
C ASN A 3 2.72 28.83 -21.18
N PRO A 4 2.43 28.04 -22.25
CA PRO A 4 2.42 26.57 -22.23
C PRO A 4 3.81 25.93 -21.97
N LYS A 5 4.91 26.64 -22.27
CA LYS A 5 6.28 26.18 -21.96
C LYS A 5 6.59 26.18 -20.46
N SER A 6 6.08 27.16 -19.71
CA SER A 6 6.25 27.25 -18.25
C SER A 6 5.40 26.19 -17.54
N MET A 7 4.19 25.93 -18.04
CA MET A 7 3.34 24.84 -17.56
C MET A 7 3.99 23.46 -17.72
N SER A 8 4.71 23.18 -18.82
CA SER A 8 5.33 21.86 -19.04
C SER A 8 6.51 21.60 -18.09
N THR A 9 7.42 22.58 -17.93
CA THR A 9 8.53 22.46 -16.97
C THR A 9 8.04 22.49 -15.53
N ALA A 10 7.05 23.33 -15.20
CA ALA A 10 6.42 23.32 -13.88
C ALA A 10 5.68 22.01 -13.61
N LYS A 11 5.00 21.42 -14.60
CA LYS A 11 4.32 20.11 -14.47
C LYS A 11 5.32 18.98 -14.29
N LYS A 12 6.45 18.99 -15.00
CA LYS A 12 7.54 18.01 -14.81
C LYS A 12 8.22 18.16 -13.44
N ALA A 13 8.49 19.38 -13.01
CA ALA A 13 9.07 19.67 -11.69
C ALA A 13 8.10 19.26 -10.57
N ARG A 14 6.82 19.60 -10.69
CA ARG A 14 5.76 19.21 -9.75
C ARG A 14 5.59 17.69 -9.68
N ASN A 15 5.57 16.99 -10.81
CA ASN A 15 5.48 15.53 -10.83
C ASN A 15 6.69 14.87 -10.14
N THR A 16 7.89 15.40 -10.38
CA THR A 16 9.11 14.93 -9.73
C THR A 16 9.11 15.23 -8.22
N ALA A 17 8.67 16.41 -7.82
CA ALA A 17 8.53 16.80 -6.42
C ALA A 17 7.47 15.96 -5.69
N GLU A 18 6.32 15.68 -6.31
CA GLU A 18 5.29 14.80 -5.76
C GLU A 18 5.80 13.35 -5.65
N ARG A 19 6.58 12.85 -6.61
CA ARG A 19 7.25 11.54 -6.52
C ARG A 19 8.27 11.48 -5.38
N LEU A 20 9.09 12.52 -5.21
CA LEU A 20 10.08 12.61 -4.14
C LEU A 20 9.40 12.70 -2.77
N ALA A 21 8.38 13.55 -2.63
CA ALA A 21 7.58 13.67 -1.42
C ALA A 21 6.85 12.37 -1.08
N GLY A 22 6.30 11.67 -2.08
CA GLY A 22 5.68 10.36 -1.91
C GLY A 22 6.67 9.29 -1.45
N GLN A 23 7.87 9.24 -2.04
CA GLN A 23 8.93 8.33 -1.61
C GLN A 23 9.44 8.66 -0.20
N ALA A 24 9.57 9.94 0.13
CA ALA A 24 9.92 10.38 1.48
C ALA A 24 8.86 9.97 2.49
N LYS A 25 7.56 10.20 2.20
CA LYS A 25 6.44 9.73 3.05
C LYS A 25 6.41 8.21 3.19
N GLN A 26 6.69 7.44 2.14
CA GLN A 26 6.77 5.98 2.23
C GLN A 26 7.96 5.51 3.07
N LYS A 27 9.13 6.11 2.90
CA LYS A 27 10.32 5.81 3.72
C LYS A 27 10.09 6.19 5.17
N ILE A 28 9.52 7.36 5.43
CA ILE A 28 9.18 7.83 6.78
C ILE A 28 8.08 6.94 7.35
N GLY A 29 7.01 6.61 6.63
CA GLY A 29 5.97 5.68 7.12
C GLY A 29 6.51 4.28 7.43
N ARG A 30 7.46 3.78 6.63
CA ARG A 30 8.19 2.52 6.93
C ARG A 30 9.14 2.65 8.13
N ALA A 31 9.83 3.77 8.27
CA ALA A 31 10.85 3.99 9.31
C ALA A 31 10.25 4.40 10.66
N THR A 32 9.25 5.27 10.67
CA THR A 32 8.37 5.59 11.80
C THR A 32 7.60 4.35 12.25
N GLY A 33 7.54 3.32 11.41
CA GLY A 33 7.19 1.97 11.83
C GLY A 33 5.86 1.98 12.55
N ASP A 34 4.80 2.28 11.80
CA ASP A 34 3.43 2.32 12.30
C ASP A 34 3.10 0.93 12.86
N SER A 35 3.39 0.76 14.14
CA SER A 35 3.37 -0.51 14.83
C SER A 35 1.94 -1.04 14.86
N ARG A 36 0.96 -0.13 14.71
CA ARG A 36 -0.45 -0.43 14.46
C ARG A 36 -0.67 -1.09 13.11
N LEU A 37 -0.21 -0.51 11.99
CA LEU A 37 -0.36 -1.12 10.66
C LEU A 37 0.37 -2.47 10.54
N ARG A 38 1.51 -2.63 11.21
CA ARG A 38 2.24 -3.91 11.20
C ARG A 38 1.56 -4.98 12.05
N ASN A 39 0.91 -4.60 13.15
CA ASN A 39 0.09 -5.51 13.95
C ASN A 39 -1.22 -5.86 13.25
N GLU A 40 -1.94 -4.88 12.71
CA GLU A 40 -3.16 -5.11 11.92
C GLU A 40 -2.87 -5.99 10.72
N GLY A 41 -1.80 -5.71 9.96
CA GLY A 41 -1.40 -6.54 8.83
C GLY A 41 -1.06 -7.98 9.22
N ARG A 42 -0.40 -8.21 10.37
CA ARG A 42 -0.14 -9.56 10.89
C ARG A 42 -1.41 -10.27 11.35
N VAL A 43 -2.33 -9.55 12.00
CA VAL A 43 -3.61 -10.09 12.46
C VAL A 43 -4.48 -10.45 11.25
N ASP A 44 -4.55 -9.60 10.22
CA ASP A 44 -5.25 -9.89 8.98
C ASP A 44 -4.62 -11.05 8.20
N GLU A 45 -3.29 -11.13 8.13
CA GLU A 45 -2.61 -12.26 7.48
C GLU A 45 -2.90 -13.58 8.23
N ALA A 46 -2.90 -13.56 9.57
CA ALA A 46 -3.26 -14.71 10.38
C ALA A 46 -4.72 -15.11 10.17
N LYS A 47 -5.64 -14.13 10.16
CA LYS A 47 -7.08 -14.35 9.93
C LYS A 47 -7.34 -14.91 8.53
N ALA A 48 -6.66 -14.39 7.51
CA ALA A 48 -6.74 -14.88 6.15
C ALA A 48 -6.19 -16.30 6.01
N ARG A 49 -5.05 -16.63 6.65
CA ARG A 49 -4.52 -18.00 6.67
C ARG A 49 -5.47 -18.98 7.36
N VAL A 50 -6.05 -18.60 8.49
CA VAL A 50 -7.05 -19.41 9.20
C VAL A 50 -8.29 -19.59 8.33
N LYS A 51 -8.76 -18.55 7.65
CA LYS A 51 -9.94 -18.61 6.79
C LYS A 51 -9.70 -19.49 5.56
N MET A 52 -8.58 -19.32 4.85
CA MET A 52 -8.21 -20.20 3.74
C MET A 52 -8.00 -21.65 4.16
N SER A 53 -7.39 -21.88 5.33
CA SER A 53 -7.20 -23.25 5.83
C SER A 53 -8.52 -23.87 6.25
N GLY A 54 -9.42 -23.09 6.86
CA GLY A 54 -10.77 -23.52 7.24
C GLY A 54 -11.70 -23.72 6.04
N GLU A 55 -11.60 -22.90 4.99
CA GLU A 55 -12.31 -23.07 3.73
C GLU A 55 -11.82 -24.31 2.98
N ARG A 56 -10.50 -24.54 2.90
CA ARG A 56 -9.96 -25.79 2.35
C ARG A 56 -10.38 -27.02 3.15
N LEU A 57 -10.39 -26.93 4.48
CA LEU A 57 -10.86 -28.02 5.34
C LEU A 57 -12.36 -28.26 5.14
N LYS A 58 -13.16 -27.19 5.04
CA LYS A 58 -14.59 -27.27 4.76
C LYS A 58 -14.88 -27.81 3.37
N ASP A 59 -14.17 -27.39 2.33
CA ASP A 59 -14.34 -27.91 0.96
C ASP A 59 -13.93 -29.38 0.86
N ALA A 60 -12.87 -29.79 1.57
CA ALA A 60 -12.49 -31.20 1.66
C ALA A 60 -13.51 -32.05 2.44
N PHE A 61 -14.10 -31.50 3.52
CA PHE A 61 -15.17 -32.16 4.27
C PHE A 61 -16.52 -32.14 3.54
N LYS A 62 -16.75 -31.13 2.71
CA LYS A 62 -17.91 -30.99 1.84
C LYS A 62 -17.69 -31.70 0.51
N GLY A 63 -16.83 -32.73 0.50
CA GLY A 63 -16.62 -33.59 -0.66
C GLY A 63 -17.95 -33.97 -1.30
N ARG A 64 -18.13 -33.45 -2.52
CA ARG A 64 -19.30 -33.50 -3.42
C ARG A 64 -20.41 -32.46 -3.19
#